data_AF-A0A6N3UL51-F1
#
_entry.id   AF-A0A6N3UL51-F1
#
_cell.length_a   1.000
_cell.length_b   1.000
_cell.length_c   1.000
_cell.angle_alpha   90.00
_cell.angle_beta   90.00
_cell.angle_gamma   90.00
#
_symmetry.space_group_name_H-M   'P 1'
#
loop_
_entity.id
_entity.type
_entity.pdbx_description
1 polymer ?
#
loop_
_entity_poly.entity_id
_entity_poly.type
_entity_poly.pdbx_seq_one_letter_code
_entity_poly.pdbx_strand_id
1 'polypeptide(L)'
;MSNSVEMFTDGACKGNPGPGGWGALLVCQGVEKELWGGEPNTTNNRMELMAAIRGLEELKRPCEVVLVTDSQYVMKGITEWMVNWKKRGWKTASKEPVKNADLWKLLDEQVSRHTVKWQWVRGHIGHPGNERADQLANRGVDEMRGLKHA
;
A
#
# COMPACT_ATOMS: atom_id res chain seq x y z
N MET A 1 -11.69 11.04 22.48
CA MET A 1 -10.86 11.08 21.26
C MET A 1 -10.69 9.65 20.79
N SER A 2 -10.95 9.35 19.52
CA SER A 2 -10.77 7.98 18.99
C SER A 2 -9.27 7.67 18.90
N ASN A 3 -8.86 6.48 19.32
CA ASN A 3 -7.48 5.98 19.17
C ASN A 3 -7.22 5.38 17.77
N SER A 4 -8.04 5.74 16.78
CA SER A 4 -7.90 5.26 15.41
C SER A 4 -6.64 5.82 14.78
N VAL A 5 -5.93 4.97 14.04
CA VAL A 5 -4.79 5.35 13.22
C VAL A 5 -5.31 5.78 11.85
N GLU A 6 -4.98 6.98 11.40
CA GLU A 6 -5.15 7.38 10.01
C GLU A 6 -3.89 6.97 9.25
N MET A 7 -4.06 6.31 8.10
CA MET A 7 -2.97 5.79 7.30
C MET A 7 -3.15 6.21 5.86
N PHE A 8 -2.20 6.94 5.30
CA PHE A 8 -2.20 7.36 3.90
C PHE A 8 -1.13 6.59 3.17
N THR A 9 -1.44 6.09 1.98
CA THR A 9 -0.54 5.18 1.25
C THR A 9 -0.51 5.53 -0.23
N ASP A 10 0.68 5.46 -0.82
CA ASP A 10 0.88 5.65 -2.26
C ASP A 10 2.06 4.80 -2.78
N GLY A 11 2.06 4.52 -4.07
CA GLY A 11 3.09 3.80 -4.79
C GLY A 11 3.43 4.47 -6.12
N ALA A 12 4.72 4.60 -6.38
CA ALA A 12 5.26 5.23 -7.58
C ALA A 12 6.22 4.29 -8.31
N CYS A 13 6.24 4.34 -9.65
CA CYS A 13 7.18 3.57 -10.45
C CYS A 13 7.61 4.36 -11.70
N LYS A 14 8.92 4.43 -11.97
CA LYS A 14 9.49 5.10 -13.15
C LYS A 14 9.81 4.04 -14.22
N GLY A 15 8.85 3.85 -15.12
CA GLY A 15 8.79 2.69 -16.01
C GLY A 15 8.00 1.55 -15.35
N ASN A 16 7.22 0.78 -16.11
CA ASN A 16 6.31 -0.23 -15.56
C ASN A 16 6.42 -1.55 -16.33
N PRO A 17 7.43 -2.40 -16.05
CA PRO A 17 8.26 -2.39 -14.84
C PRO A 17 9.47 -1.44 -14.87
N GLY A 18 9.97 -1.07 -13.70
CA GLY A 18 11.11 -0.16 -13.51
C GLY A 18 11.43 0.09 -12.03
N PRO A 19 12.36 1.01 -11.69
CA PRO A 19 12.56 1.46 -10.32
C PRO A 19 11.26 1.98 -9.73
N GLY A 20 10.86 1.46 -8.58
CA GLY A 20 9.65 1.84 -7.88
C GLY A 20 9.90 2.13 -6.41
N GLY A 21 8.99 2.90 -5.82
CA GLY A 21 9.00 3.26 -4.42
C GLY A 21 7.59 3.28 -3.87
N TRP A 22 7.48 3.06 -2.57
CA TRP A 22 6.23 3.06 -1.82
C TRP A 22 6.37 4.00 -0.63
N GLY A 23 5.25 4.62 -0.23
CA GLY A 23 5.20 5.57 0.86
C GLY A 23 3.96 5.34 1.73
N ALA A 24 4.14 5.43 3.05
CA ALA A 24 3.04 5.38 4.00
C ALA A 24 3.23 6.43 5.10
N LEU A 25 2.17 7.19 5.37
CA LEU A 25 2.09 8.13 6.50
C LEU A 25 1.07 7.60 7.50
N LEU A 26 1.49 7.40 8.75
CA LEU A 26 0.62 7.01 9.86
C LEU A 26 0.43 8.21 10.79
N VAL A 27 -0.80 8.50 11.17
CA VAL A 27 -1.15 9.60 12.10
C VAL A 27 -2.02 9.03 13.21
N CYS A 28 -1.62 9.24 14.46
CA CYS A 28 -2.39 8.83 15.62
C CYS A 28 -2.24 9.86 16.74
N GLN A 29 -3.34 10.45 17.20
CA GLN A 29 -3.36 11.46 18.26
C GLN A 29 -2.37 12.64 18.01
N GLY A 30 -2.23 13.06 16.75
CA GLY A 30 -1.31 14.14 16.35
C GLY A 30 0.16 13.73 16.24
N VAL A 31 0.50 12.47 16.53
CA VAL A 31 1.83 11.91 16.27
C VAL A 31 1.86 11.33 14.87
N GLU A 32 2.82 11.79 14.07
CA GLU A 32 3.04 11.35 12.71
C GLU A 32 4.22 10.38 12.63
N LYS A 33 4.11 9.38 11.75
CA LYS A 33 5.19 8.47 11.40
C LYS A 33 5.21 8.25 9.90
N GLU A 34 6.35 8.54 9.31
CA GLU A 34 6.60 8.36 7.87
C GLU A 34 7.37 7.06 7.63
N LEU A 35 6.96 6.33 6.60
CA LEU A 35 7.58 5.10 6.12
C LEU A 35 7.76 5.20 4.61
N TRP A 36 8.91 4.76 4.12
CA TRP A 36 9.16 4.65 2.68
C TRP A 36 10.15 3.52 2.39
N GLY A 37 10.19 3.13 1.12
CA GLY A 37 11.18 2.20 0.60
C GLY A 37 11.01 2.03 -0.90
N GLY A 38 11.82 1.18 -1.53
CA GLY A 38 11.73 0.95 -2.96
C GLY A 38 12.34 -0.35 -3.43
N GLU A 39 12.08 -0.67 -4.69
CA GLU A 39 12.64 -1.83 -5.39
C GLU A 39 13.19 -1.39 -6.76
N PRO A 40 14.37 -1.90 -7.19
CA PRO A 40 15.03 -1.44 -8.42
C PRO A 40 14.32 -1.87 -9.72
N ASN A 41 13.45 -2.89 -9.63
CA ASN A 41 12.66 -3.41 -10.76
C ASN A 41 11.34 -4.00 -10.25
N THR A 42 10.29 -3.17 -10.27
CA THR A 42 8.96 -3.50 -9.76
C THR A 42 7.88 -2.85 -10.63
N THR A 43 6.64 -2.79 -10.17
CA THR A 43 5.51 -2.15 -10.89
C THR A 43 4.75 -1.23 -9.95
N ASN A 44 3.96 -0.29 -10.49
CA ASN A 44 3.15 0.63 -9.67
C ASN A 44 2.24 -0.13 -8.69
N ASN A 45 1.49 -1.10 -9.21
CA ASN A 45 0.56 -1.92 -8.42
C ASN A 45 1.24 -2.69 -7.27
N ARG A 46 2.51 -3.11 -7.45
CA ARG A 46 3.26 -3.77 -6.38
C ARG A 46 3.65 -2.77 -5.30
N MET A 47 4.04 -1.55 -5.67
CA MET A 47 4.39 -0.50 -4.71
C MET A 47 3.18 0.00 -3.94
N GLU A 48 2.02 0.16 -4.61
CA GLU A 48 0.76 0.50 -3.95
C GLU A 48 0.37 -0.56 -2.90
N LEU A 49 0.51 -1.85 -3.23
CA LEU A 49 0.28 -2.93 -2.27
C LEU A 49 1.30 -2.90 -1.13
N MET A 50 2.58 -2.70 -1.44
CA MET A 50 3.66 -2.67 -0.45
C MET A 50 3.45 -1.52 0.55
N ALA A 51 3.00 -0.35 0.11
CA ALA A 51 2.69 0.77 0.99
C ALA A 51 1.65 0.39 2.05
N ALA A 52 0.53 -0.22 1.64
CA ALA A 52 -0.51 -0.68 2.55
C ALA A 52 -0.01 -1.79 3.49
N ILE A 53 0.75 -2.76 2.98
CA ILE A 53 1.32 -3.85 3.79
C ILE A 53 2.24 -3.31 4.87
N ARG A 54 3.23 -2.49 4.48
CA ARG A 54 4.24 -1.96 5.41
C ARG A 54 3.65 -1.00 6.42
N GLY A 55 2.66 -0.19 6.01
CA GLY A 55 1.92 0.66 6.93
C GLY A 55 1.20 -0.15 8.02
N LEU A 56 0.48 -1.21 7.65
CA LEU A 56 -0.21 -2.06 8.62
C LEU A 56 0.76 -2.89 9.46
N GLU A 57 1.84 -3.40 8.87
CA GLU A 57 2.86 -4.21 9.56
C GLU A 57 3.54 -3.44 10.70
N GLU A 58 3.73 -2.12 10.55
CA GLU A 58 4.30 -1.25 11.59
C GLU A 58 3.45 -1.22 12.88
N LEU A 59 2.16 -1.54 12.79
CA LEU A 59 1.27 -1.60 13.95
C LEU A 59 1.53 -2.87 14.77
N LYS A 60 2.17 -2.67 15.93
CA LYS A 60 2.61 -3.75 16.84
C LYS A 60 1.46 -4.47 17.57
N ARG A 61 0.24 -3.94 17.50
CA ARG A 61 -0.96 -4.49 18.15
C ARG A 61 -2.19 -4.29 17.26
N PRO A 62 -3.29 -5.03 17.46
CA PRO A 62 -4.56 -4.76 16.80
C PRO A 62 -4.99 -3.30 17.01
N CYS A 63 -5.42 -2.65 15.94
CA CYS A 63 -5.77 -1.24 15.91
C CYS A 63 -7.01 -1.03 15.04
N GLU A 64 -7.76 0.03 15.31
CA GLU A 64 -8.68 0.59 14.33
C GLU A 64 -7.90 1.49 13.37
N VAL A 65 -8.01 1.23 12.07
CA VAL A 65 -7.25 1.93 11.04
C VAL A 65 -8.20 2.48 9.99
N VAL A 66 -8.07 3.76 9.66
CA VAL A 66 -8.64 4.35 8.45
C VAL A 66 -7.53 4.44 7.43
N LEU A 67 -7.55 3.54 6.45
CA LEU A 67 -6.56 3.49 5.39
C LEU A 67 -7.08 4.22 4.15
N VAL A 68 -6.41 5.31 3.79
CA VAL A 68 -6.66 6.16 2.65
C VAL A 68 -5.67 5.83 1.54
N THR A 69 -6.19 5.57 0.34
CA THR A 69 -5.39 5.32 -0.86
C THR A 69 -6.12 5.85 -2.08
N ASP A 70 -5.38 6.29 -3.11
CA ASP A 70 -5.94 6.61 -4.42
C ASP A 70 -5.84 5.43 -5.41
N SER A 71 -5.17 4.35 -5.02
CA SER A 71 -5.06 3.14 -5.82
C SER A 71 -6.40 2.45 -5.98
N GLN A 72 -6.93 2.50 -7.20
CA GLN A 72 -8.08 1.66 -7.58
C GLN A 72 -7.73 0.17 -7.56
N TYR A 73 -6.47 -0.20 -7.77
CA TYR A 73 -6.03 -1.59 -7.77
C TYR A 73 -6.12 -2.20 -6.35
N VAL A 74 -5.62 -1.48 -5.35
CA VAL A 74 -5.76 -1.86 -3.94
C VAL A 74 -7.23 -1.86 -3.53
N MET A 75 -7.95 -0.77 -3.84
CA MET A 75 -9.35 -0.62 -3.44
C MET A 75 -10.22 -1.76 -3.98
N LYS A 76 -10.21 -1.99 -5.30
CA LYS A 76 -11.01 -3.07 -5.91
C LYS A 76 -10.54 -4.46 -5.45
N GLY A 77 -9.24 -4.64 -5.26
CA GLY A 77 -8.74 -5.93 -4.81
C GLY A 77 -9.22 -6.28 -3.41
N ILE A 78 -9.25 -5.31 -2.48
CA ILE A 78 -9.82 -5.51 -1.14
C ILE A 78 -11.33 -5.70 -1.18
N THR A 79 -12.07 -4.84 -1.89
CA THR A 79 -13.54 -4.80 -1.78
C THR A 79 -14.25 -5.81 -2.67
N GLU A 80 -13.66 -6.19 -3.81
CA GLU A 80 -14.34 -7.02 -4.82
C GLU A 80 -13.64 -8.36 -5.06
N TRP A 81 -12.31 -8.38 -5.16
CA TRP A 81 -11.61 -9.54 -5.74
C TRP A 81 -11.10 -10.54 -4.70
N MET A 82 -10.52 -10.05 -3.60
CA MET A 82 -9.82 -10.87 -2.60
C MET A 82 -10.71 -11.95 -2.00
N VAL A 83 -11.98 -11.64 -1.72
CA VAL A 83 -12.94 -12.62 -1.20
C VAL A 83 -13.08 -13.83 -2.13
N ASN A 84 -13.14 -13.58 -3.44
CA ASN A 84 -13.26 -14.63 -4.44
C ASN A 84 -11.93 -15.37 -4.67
N TRP A 85 -10.81 -14.65 -4.64
CA TRP A 85 -9.49 -15.26 -4.74
C TRP A 85 -9.20 -16.21 -3.57
N LYS A 86 -9.53 -15.83 -2.34
CA LYS A 86 -9.40 -16.69 -1.15
C LYS A 86 -10.21 -17.98 -1.30
N LYS A 87 -11.48 -17.86 -1.72
CA LYS A 87 -12.35 -19.03 -1.98
C LYS A 87 -11.80 -19.97 -3.06
N ARG A 88 -11.05 -19.43 -4.03
CA ARG A 88 -10.44 -20.19 -5.14
C ARG A 88 -8.99 -20.58 -4.89
N GLY A 89 -8.49 -20.45 -3.66
CA GLY A 89 -7.10 -20.80 -3.33
C GLY A 89 -6.06 -19.93 -4.04
N TRP A 90 -6.35 -18.63 -4.19
CA TRP A 90 -5.50 -17.63 -4.86
C TRP A 90 -5.26 -17.90 -6.35
N LYS A 91 -6.29 -18.43 -7.03
CA LYS A 91 -6.28 -18.69 -8.48
C LYS A 91 -7.39 -17.91 -9.20
N THR A 92 -7.11 -17.57 -10.46
CA THR A 92 -8.06 -16.94 -11.39
C THR A 92 -9.09 -17.95 -11.90
N ALA A 93 -10.06 -17.50 -12.70
CA ALA A 93 -10.99 -18.39 -13.39
C ALA A 93 -10.29 -19.35 -14.38
N SER A 94 -9.15 -18.94 -14.96
CA SER A 94 -8.29 -19.77 -15.80
C SER A 94 -7.42 -20.77 -15.02
N LYS A 95 -7.59 -20.87 -13.68
CA LYS A 95 -6.78 -21.69 -12.76
C LYS A 95 -5.30 -21.27 -12.64
N GLU A 96 -4.96 -20.10 -13.15
CA GLU A 96 -3.63 -19.53 -13.02
C GLU A 96 -3.48 -18.81 -11.67
N PRO A 97 -2.25 -18.65 -11.15
CA PRO A 97 -2.02 -17.83 -9.97
C PRO A 97 -2.50 -16.39 -10.18
N VAL A 98 -3.12 -15.82 -9.14
CA VAL A 98 -3.50 -14.39 -9.16
C VAL A 98 -2.22 -13.54 -9.29
N LYS A 99 -2.27 -12.52 -10.14
CA LYS A 99 -1.16 -11.56 -10.28
C LYS A 99 -0.90 -10.88 -8.93
N ASN A 100 0.36 -10.83 -8.52
CA ASN A 100 0.80 -10.32 -7.20
C ASN A 100 0.21 -11.09 -6.01
N ALA A 101 -0.11 -12.39 -6.16
CA ALA A 101 -0.64 -13.21 -5.08
C ALA A 101 0.28 -13.25 -3.84
N ASP A 102 1.59 -13.09 -4.02
CA ASP A 102 2.57 -12.94 -2.94
C ASP A 102 2.23 -11.76 -2.03
N LEU A 103 2.02 -10.58 -2.60
CA LEU A 103 1.69 -9.37 -1.84
C LEU A 103 0.25 -9.38 -1.33
N TRP A 104 -0.70 -9.89 -2.11
CA TRP A 104 -2.09 -9.96 -1.67
C TRP A 104 -2.29 -10.85 -0.45
N LYS A 105 -1.54 -11.95 -0.33
CA LYS A 105 -1.56 -12.80 0.86
C LYS A 105 -1.01 -12.08 2.08
N LEU A 106 0.11 -11.37 1.93
CA LEU A 106 0.68 -10.54 3.00
C LEU A 106 -0.31 -9.44 3.43
N LEU A 107 -0.98 -8.80 2.48
CA LEU A 107 -1.98 -7.79 2.80
C LEU A 107 -3.19 -8.38 3.53
N ASP A 108 -3.67 -9.55 3.11
CA ASP A 108 -4.77 -10.26 3.80
C ASP A 108 -4.39 -10.62 5.24
N GLU A 109 -3.15 -11.08 5.47
CA GLU A 109 -2.63 -11.32 6.82
C GLU A 109 -2.64 -10.05 7.67
N GLN A 110 -2.14 -8.92 7.15
CA GLN A 110 -2.14 -7.66 7.90
C GLN A 110 -3.56 -7.14 8.14
N VAL A 111 -4.44 -7.19 7.15
CA VAL A 111 -5.84 -6.76 7.29
C VAL A 111 -6.58 -7.59 8.32
N SER A 112 -6.26 -8.89 8.45
CA SER A 112 -6.88 -9.75 9.47
C SER A 112 -6.46 -9.42 10.91
N ARG A 113 -5.34 -8.70 11.10
CA ARG A 113 -4.84 -8.29 12.42
C ARG A 113 -5.50 -7.01 12.96
N HIS A 114 -6.15 -6.23 12.10
CA HIS A 114 -6.66 -4.90 12.42
C HIS A 114 -8.12 -4.74 12.01
N THR A 115 -8.80 -3.75 12.59
CA THR A 115 -10.11 -3.31 12.10
C THR A 115 -9.88 -2.20 11.08
N VAL A 116 -9.76 -2.56 9.80
CA VAL A 116 -9.43 -1.62 8.73
C VAL A 116 -10.69 -1.10 8.04
N LYS A 117 -10.85 0.23 8.03
CA LYS A 117 -11.80 0.96 7.19
C LYS A 117 -11.05 1.52 6.00
N TRP A 118 -11.53 1.21 4.80
CA TRP A 118 -10.90 1.63 3.55
C TRP A 118 -11.59 2.87 3.00
N GLN A 119 -10.79 3.87 2.64
CA GLN A 119 -11.26 5.10 2.01
C GLN A 119 -10.48 5.31 0.71
N TRP A 120 -11.23 5.39 -0.39
CA TRP A 120 -10.66 5.74 -1.68
C TRP A 120 -10.79 7.24 -1.92
N VAL A 121 -9.71 7.86 -2.36
CA VAL A 121 -9.68 9.27 -2.81
C VAL A 121 -9.32 9.34 -4.28
N ARG A 122 -9.79 10.37 -4.97
CA ARG A 122 -9.54 10.52 -6.40
C ARG A 122 -8.22 11.25 -6.62
N GLY A 123 -7.13 10.49 -6.69
CA GLY A 123 -5.77 11.02 -6.82
C GLY A 123 -5.28 11.69 -5.53
N HIS A 124 -4.03 12.17 -5.53
CA HIS A 124 -3.41 12.78 -4.35
C HIS A 124 -3.68 14.29 -4.20
N ILE A 125 -3.98 15.02 -5.27
CA ILE A 125 -4.10 16.49 -5.23
C ILE A 125 -5.28 16.94 -4.37
N GLY A 126 -5.01 17.74 -3.34
CA GLY A 126 -6.01 18.26 -2.41
C GLY A 126 -6.23 17.38 -1.18
N HIS A 127 -5.42 16.33 -1.01
CA HIS A 127 -5.44 15.46 0.17
C HIS A 127 -4.04 15.45 0.82
N PRO A 128 -3.76 16.33 1.80
CA PRO A 128 -2.42 16.53 2.35
C PRO A 128 -1.71 15.25 2.82
N GLY A 129 -2.46 14.29 3.38
CA GLY A 129 -1.91 12.99 3.78
C GLY A 129 -1.48 12.12 2.59
N ASN A 130 -2.25 12.11 1.50
CA ASN A 130 -1.89 11.39 0.28
C ASN A 130 -0.75 12.09 -0.48
N GLU A 131 -0.72 13.44 -0.52
CA GLU A 131 0.40 14.18 -1.11
C GLU A 131 1.72 13.86 -0.39
N ARG A 132 1.68 13.72 0.94
CA ARG A 132 2.84 13.25 1.71
C ARG A 132 3.19 11.80 1.39
N ALA A 133 2.21 10.91 1.25
CA ALA A 133 2.47 9.53 0.85
C ALA A 133 3.11 9.43 -0.55
N ASP A 134 2.67 10.23 -1.53
CA ASP A 134 3.28 10.34 -2.86
C ASP A 134 4.74 10.82 -2.77
N GLN A 135 5.01 11.85 -1.95
CA GLN A 135 6.37 12.34 -1.72
C GLN A 135 7.28 11.25 -1.15
N LEU A 136 6.78 10.48 -0.18
CA LEU A 136 7.49 9.33 0.39
C LEU A 136 7.74 8.22 -0.65
N ALA A 137 6.76 7.93 -1.50
CA ALA A 137 6.91 6.96 -2.59
C ALA A 137 7.96 7.41 -3.61
N ASN A 138 7.95 8.68 -4.02
CA ASN A 138 8.97 9.22 -4.93
C ASN A 138 10.36 9.26 -4.28
N ARG A 139 10.46 9.52 -2.97
CA ARG A 139 11.73 9.36 -2.24
C ARG A 139 12.27 7.94 -2.35
N GLY A 140 11.42 6.92 -2.17
CA GLY A 140 11.80 5.52 -2.35
C GLY A 140 12.28 5.21 -3.78
N VAL A 141 11.64 5.78 -4.80
CA VAL A 141 12.10 5.69 -6.20
C VAL A 141 13.50 6.28 -6.35
N ASP A 142 13.72 7.49 -5.83
CA ASP A 142 14.98 8.22 -6.02
C ASP A 142 16.15 7.52 -5.33
N GLU A 143 15.93 6.95 -4.13
CA GLU A 143 16.91 6.11 -3.46
C GLU A 143 17.30 4.89 -4.31
N MET A 144 16.34 4.23 -4.96
CA MET A 144 16.62 3.11 -5.87
C MET A 144 17.34 3.52 -7.16
N ARG A 145 17.15 4.75 -7.63
CA ARG A 145 17.86 5.29 -8.80
C ARG A 145 19.26 5.72 -8.44
N GLY A 146 19.47 6.31 -7.26
CA GLY A 146 20.79 6.69 -6.74
C GLY A 146 21.71 5.49 -6.56
N LEU A 147 21.17 4.35 -6.10
CA LEU A 147 21.92 3.09 -5.98
C LEU A 147 22.39 2.49 -7.31
N LYS A 148 21.79 2.87 -8.45
CA LYS A 148 22.25 2.40 -9.78
C LYS A 148 23.46 3.18 -10.31
N HIS A 149 23.85 4.26 -9.63
CA HIS A 149 24.95 5.15 -10.04
C HIS A 149 26.13 5.17 -9.06
N ALA A 150 26.08 4.35 -8.00
CA ALA A 150 27.17 4.13 -7.05
C ALA A 150 27.85 2.78 -7.32
#